data_AF-A0A7Y0UFD6-F1
#
_entry.id   AF-A0A7Y0UFD6-F1
#
_cell.length_a   1.000
_cell.length_b   1.000
_cell.length_c   1.000
_cell.angle_alpha   90.00
_cell.angle_beta   90.00
_cell.angle_gamma   90.00
#
_symmetry.space_group_name_H-M   'P 1'
#
loop_
_entity.id
_entity.type
_entity.pdbx_description
1 polymer ?
#
loop_
_entity_poly.entity_id
_entity_poly.type
_entity_poly.pdbx_seq_one_letter_code
_entity_poly.pdbx_strand_id
1 'polypeptide(L)'
;MAKDGTNRGGRRVRAGAKPDPLNAKLAAGRPATRLDDPLGEPFDFEGSDIGDGAVLAGEVMPEPAEYLSEIQRDGKPLGADLVYRETWQWLDQRGCSQFVAPRLIESYAQAFARYVQCEQAISKFGLLGKHPTTGAAIASPFVAMSQSFGKQANVYWYEIYEIVRATCTSDYSGSAPGDDVMERLLQARS
;
A
#
# COMPACT_ATOMS: atom_id res chain seq x y z
N MET A 1 -9.03 -6.77 -29.87
CA MET A 1 -8.83 -8.10 -30.48
C MET A 1 -7.38 -8.25 -30.87
N ALA A 2 -6.75 -9.39 -30.54
CA ALA A 2 -5.43 -9.72 -31.07
C ALA A 2 -5.51 -10.03 -32.58
N LYS A 3 -4.35 -10.08 -33.24
CA LYS A 3 -4.24 -10.37 -34.69
C LYS A 3 -4.91 -11.69 -35.12
N ASP A 4 -5.16 -12.61 -34.18
CA ASP A 4 -5.80 -13.91 -34.41
C ASP A 4 -7.31 -13.92 -34.10
N GLY A 5 -7.94 -12.75 -33.91
CA GLY A 5 -9.37 -12.63 -33.62
C GLY A 5 -9.76 -13.05 -32.20
N THR A 6 -8.80 -13.47 -31.36
CA THR A 6 -9.09 -13.83 -29.97
C THR A 6 -9.07 -12.57 -29.08
N ASN A 7 -10.01 -12.49 -28.15
CA ASN A 7 -10.05 -11.45 -27.10
C ASN A 7 -9.06 -11.79 -25.97
N ARG A 8 -7.79 -12.01 -26.30
CA ARG A 8 -6.73 -12.15 -25.30
C ARG A 8 -6.31 -10.77 -24.81
N GLY A 9 -6.35 -10.57 -23.49
CA GLY A 9 -5.83 -9.39 -22.79
C GLY A 9 -6.82 -8.22 -22.58
N GLY A 10 -8.09 -8.35 -22.98
CA GLY A 10 -9.12 -7.33 -22.75
C GLY A 10 -10.13 -7.71 -21.67
N ARG A 11 -10.89 -6.73 -21.16
CA ARG A 11 -12.02 -6.97 -20.24
C ARG A 11 -12.97 -7.99 -20.87
N ARG A 12 -13.20 -9.10 -20.15
CA ARG A 12 -14.05 -10.18 -20.65
C ARG A 12 -15.48 -9.67 -20.86
N VAL A 13 -16.12 -10.12 -21.94
CA VAL A 13 -17.54 -9.83 -22.20
C VAL A 13 -18.33 -10.32 -20.99
N ARG A 14 -19.17 -9.45 -20.39
CA ARG A 14 -19.93 -9.66 -19.14
C ARG A 14 -19.15 -9.61 -17.82
N ALA A 15 -17.92 -9.09 -17.78
CA ALA A 15 -17.16 -8.99 -16.52
C ALA A 15 -17.72 -7.97 -15.49
N GLY A 16 -18.82 -7.26 -15.78
CA GLY A 16 -19.33 -6.19 -14.92
C GLY A 16 -18.40 -4.97 -14.89
N ALA A 17 -18.92 -3.80 -14.49
CA ALA A 17 -18.08 -2.63 -14.24
C ALA A 17 -17.39 -2.78 -12.87
N LYS A 18 -16.22 -2.15 -12.70
CA LYS A 18 -15.60 -2.07 -11.37
C LYS A 18 -16.58 -1.31 -10.46
N PRO A 19 -16.84 -1.80 -9.23
CA PRO A 19 -17.75 -1.11 -8.33
C PRO A 19 -17.23 0.29 -7.97
N ASP A 20 -18.15 1.24 -7.88
CA ASP A 20 -17.87 2.59 -7.39
C ASP A 20 -17.39 2.53 -5.93
N PRO A 21 -16.51 3.45 -5.49
CA PRO A 21 -16.10 3.55 -4.09
C PRO A 21 -17.30 3.87 -3.18
N LEU A 22 -17.18 3.54 -1.90
CA LEU A 22 -18.26 3.69 -0.93
C LEU A 22 -18.76 5.13 -0.84
N ASN A 23 -17.85 6.10 -0.66
CA ASN A 23 -18.18 7.53 -0.59
C ASN A 23 -18.99 8.00 -1.80
N ALA A 24 -18.64 7.58 -3.02
CA ALA A 24 -19.35 7.96 -4.24
C ALA A 24 -20.76 7.34 -4.32
N LYS A 25 -20.95 6.10 -3.82
CA LYS A 25 -22.28 5.48 -3.75
C LYS A 25 -23.17 6.22 -2.75
N LEU A 26 -22.62 6.58 -1.59
CA LEU A 26 -23.34 7.35 -0.57
C LEU A 26 -23.72 8.74 -1.09
N ALA A 27 -22.79 9.46 -1.73
CA ALA A 27 -23.06 10.76 -2.36
C ALA A 27 -24.14 10.67 -3.47
N ALA A 28 -24.20 9.54 -4.18
CA ALA A 28 -25.22 9.28 -5.20
C ALA A 28 -26.55 8.74 -4.63
N GLY A 29 -26.68 8.60 -3.31
CA GLY A 29 -27.87 8.04 -2.66
C GLY A 29 -28.16 6.57 -3.01
N ARG A 30 -27.13 5.82 -3.44
CA ARG A 30 -27.26 4.40 -3.82
C ARG A 30 -27.06 3.50 -2.59
N PRO A 31 -27.76 2.36 -2.50
CA PRO A 31 -27.49 1.38 -1.45
C PRO A 31 -26.05 0.90 -1.54
N ALA A 32 -25.38 0.86 -0.39
CA ALA A 32 -24.01 0.38 -0.27
C ALA A 32 -23.84 -0.43 1.02
N THR A 33 -22.86 -1.33 1.00
CA THR A 33 -22.50 -2.17 2.14
C THR A 33 -21.04 -1.89 2.46
N ARG A 34 -20.73 -1.77 3.75
CA ARG A 34 -19.40 -1.50 4.28
C ARG A 34 -19.03 -2.62 5.27
N LEU A 35 -17.73 -2.80 5.51
CA LEU A 35 -17.25 -3.55 6.67
C LEU A 35 -17.50 -2.71 7.93
N ASP A 36 -18.35 -3.21 8.81
CA ASP A 36 -18.63 -2.57 10.08
C ASP A 36 -17.72 -3.15 11.16
N ASP A 37 -17.35 -2.30 12.10
CA ASP A 37 -16.68 -2.72 13.31
C ASP A 37 -17.72 -3.33 14.26
N PRO A 38 -17.59 -4.61 14.65
CA PRO A 38 -18.51 -5.23 15.60
C PRO A 38 -18.59 -4.50 16.95
N LEU A 39 -17.58 -3.67 17.29
CA LEU A 39 -17.51 -2.87 18.50
C LEU A 39 -17.76 -1.37 18.26
N GLY A 40 -18.03 -0.97 17.00
CA GLY A 40 -18.18 0.44 16.62
C GLY A 40 -19.59 1.00 16.76
N GLU A 41 -20.61 0.14 16.89
CA GLU A 41 -21.93 0.56 17.36
C GLU A 41 -21.79 0.94 18.84
N PRO A 42 -22.01 2.21 19.22
CA PRO A 42 -22.12 2.56 20.63
C PRO A 42 -23.20 1.65 21.21
N PHE A 43 -22.87 0.85 22.22
CA PHE A 43 -23.92 0.21 23.02
C PHE A 43 -24.90 1.32 23.40
N ASP A 44 -26.17 1.10 23.09
CA ASP A 44 -27.25 2.03 23.41
C ASP A 44 -27.41 2.06 24.94
N PHE A 45 -26.59 2.88 25.56
CA PHE A 45 -26.75 3.28 26.94
C PHE A 45 -27.55 4.58 26.95
N GLU A 46 -28.82 4.53 26.57
CA GLU A 46 -29.83 5.55 26.86
C GLU A 46 -30.04 5.67 28.38
N GLY A 47 -29.02 6.16 29.08
CA GLY A 47 -29.07 6.63 30.45
C GLY A 47 -28.64 8.09 30.43
N SER A 48 -29.44 8.97 31.03
CA SER A 48 -29.20 10.42 31.15
C SER A 48 -27.91 10.82 31.90
N ASP A 49 -27.04 9.86 32.20
CA ASP A 49 -25.79 9.98 32.98
C ASP A 49 -24.52 9.77 32.14
N ILE A 50 -24.62 9.55 30.83
CA ILE A 50 -23.46 9.37 29.95
C ILE A 50 -23.17 10.67 29.21
N GLY A 51 -22.05 11.29 29.57
CA GLY A 51 -21.55 12.53 28.96
C GLY A 51 -21.16 12.37 27.49
N ASP A 52 -20.63 13.46 26.91
CA ASP A 52 -20.27 13.59 25.49
C ASP A 52 -19.72 12.29 24.88
N GLY A 53 -20.33 11.86 23.78
CA GLY A 53 -20.13 10.55 23.16
C GLY A 53 -18.66 10.16 23.00
N ALA A 54 -18.40 8.86 23.15
CA ALA A 54 -17.04 8.31 23.12
C ALA A 54 -16.30 8.75 21.85
N VAL A 55 -15.15 9.41 22.05
CA VAL A 55 -14.15 9.60 20.98
C VAL A 55 -13.73 8.19 20.55
N LEU A 56 -14.10 7.80 19.33
CA LEU A 56 -13.60 6.58 18.68
C LEU A 56 -12.08 6.74 18.52
N ALA A 57 -11.32 6.35 19.53
CA ALA A 57 -9.87 6.28 19.46
C ALA A 57 -9.53 5.16 18.46
N GLY A 58 -8.82 5.49 17.40
CA GLY A 58 -8.28 4.50 16.47
C GLY A 58 -7.47 3.44 17.22
N GLU A 59 -7.42 2.22 16.68
CA GLU A 59 -6.63 1.15 17.29
C GLU A 59 -5.18 1.59 17.50
N VAL A 60 -4.63 1.25 18.67
CA VAL A 60 -3.22 1.49 18.98
C VAL A 60 -2.38 0.81 17.90
N MET A 61 -1.56 1.60 17.19
CA MET A 61 -0.72 1.09 16.11
C MET A 61 0.11 -0.11 16.59
N PRO A 62 0.00 -1.29 15.94
CA PRO A 62 0.85 -2.41 16.26
C PRO A 62 2.30 -2.06 15.97
N GLU A 63 3.20 -2.41 16.88
CA GLU A 63 4.63 -2.18 16.67
C GLU A 63 5.13 -2.92 15.42
N PRO A 64 5.89 -2.24 14.53
CA PRO A 64 6.47 -2.89 13.36
C PRO A 64 7.40 -4.03 13.80
N ALA A 65 7.36 -5.15 13.10
CA ALA A 65 8.30 -6.25 13.35
C ALA A 65 9.77 -5.82 13.16
N GLU A 66 10.66 -6.37 13.98
CA GLU A 66 12.09 -6.00 14.06
C GLU A 66 12.81 -6.04 12.69
N TYR A 67 12.47 -7.00 11.84
CA TYR A 67 13.11 -7.16 10.53
C TYR A 67 12.85 -5.99 9.57
N LEU A 68 11.88 -5.12 9.86
CA LEU A 68 11.59 -3.94 9.04
C LEU A 68 12.59 -2.80 9.27
N SER A 69 13.29 -2.79 10.40
CA SER A 69 14.32 -1.81 10.76
C SER A 69 15.73 -2.42 10.86
N GLU A 70 15.87 -3.72 10.54
CA GLU A 70 17.14 -4.44 10.61
C GLU A 70 18.28 -3.74 9.85
N ILE A 71 19.47 -3.74 10.47
CA ILE A 71 20.70 -3.16 9.91
C ILE A 71 21.18 -4.04 8.76
N GLN A 72 21.43 -3.40 7.63
CA GLN A 72 21.90 -4.07 6.43
C GLN A 72 23.43 -4.14 6.36
N ARG A 73 23.92 -4.86 5.35
CA ARG A 73 25.35 -5.04 5.11
C ARG A 73 26.12 -3.72 4.96
N ASP A 74 25.47 -2.67 4.49
CA ASP A 74 26.06 -1.34 4.34
C ASP A 74 26.01 -0.49 5.63
N GLY A 75 25.54 -1.07 6.74
CA GLY A 75 25.44 -0.42 8.05
C GLY A 75 24.20 0.47 8.23
N LYS A 76 23.35 0.59 7.21
CA LYS A 76 22.12 1.38 7.27
C LYS A 76 20.91 0.50 7.61
N PRO A 77 19.89 1.01 8.32
CA PRO A 77 18.65 0.27 8.53
C PRO A 77 17.90 0.10 7.20
N LEU A 78 17.10 -0.98 7.07
CA LEU A 78 16.24 -1.20 5.91
C LEU A 78 15.24 -0.03 5.69
N GLY A 79 14.74 0.57 6.77
CA GLY A 79 13.83 1.72 6.72
C GLY A 79 12.39 1.36 6.33
N ALA A 80 12.03 0.07 6.32
CA ALA A 80 10.66 -0.36 6.04
C ALA A 80 9.72 -0.05 7.23
N ASP A 81 10.26 0.05 8.45
CA ASP A 81 9.51 0.45 9.64
C ASP A 81 8.89 1.84 9.50
N LEU A 82 9.59 2.79 8.88
CA LEU A 82 9.07 4.12 8.58
C LEU A 82 7.87 4.06 7.62
N VAL A 83 7.99 3.24 6.55
CA VAL A 83 6.92 3.04 5.57
C VAL A 83 5.69 2.41 6.22
N TYR A 84 5.90 1.46 7.14
CA TYR A 84 4.83 0.85 7.90
C TYR A 84 4.08 1.89 8.74
N ARG A 85 4.80 2.70 9.55
CA ARG A 85 4.20 3.71 10.43
C ARG A 85 3.40 4.75 9.64
N GLU A 86 3.95 5.22 8.54
CA GLU A 86 3.27 6.20 7.67
C GLU A 86 2.02 5.61 7.01
N THR A 87 2.10 4.37 6.54
CA THR A 87 0.94 3.68 5.95
C THR A 87 -0.15 3.45 7.00
N TRP A 88 0.23 3.05 8.22
CA TRP A 88 -0.72 2.91 9.32
C TRP A 88 -1.39 4.23 9.68
N GLN A 89 -0.62 5.30 9.87
CA GLN A 89 -1.16 6.63 10.17
C GLN A 89 -2.12 7.11 9.08
N TRP A 90 -1.81 6.84 7.81
CA TRP A 90 -2.69 7.16 6.69
C TRP A 90 -4.02 6.38 6.74
N LEU A 91 -3.99 5.11 7.16
CA LEU A 91 -5.19 4.29 7.36
C LEU A 91 -5.99 4.75 8.58
N ASP A 92 -5.31 5.09 9.66
CA ASP A 92 -5.90 5.50 10.93
C ASP A 92 -6.66 6.83 10.82
N GLN A 93 -6.07 7.82 10.14
CA GLN A 93 -6.74 9.08 9.80
C GLN A 93 -8.03 8.89 8.98
N ARG A 94 -8.21 7.72 8.36
CA ARG A 94 -9.38 7.35 7.55
C ARG A 94 -10.31 6.37 8.26
N GLY A 95 -10.04 6.03 9.53
CA GLY A 95 -10.79 5.03 10.28
C GLY A 95 -10.80 3.66 9.59
N CYS A 96 -9.70 3.34 8.90
CA CYS A 96 -9.55 2.12 8.11
C CYS A 96 -8.48 1.16 8.65
N SER A 97 -7.72 1.57 9.67
CA SER A 97 -6.61 0.81 10.25
C SER A 97 -7.02 -0.60 10.68
N GLN A 98 -8.13 -0.73 11.40
CA GLN A 98 -8.69 -2.01 11.87
C GLN A 98 -9.13 -2.99 10.76
N PHE A 99 -9.41 -2.50 9.54
CA PHE A 99 -9.83 -3.36 8.42
C PHE A 99 -8.66 -3.90 7.62
N VAL A 100 -7.44 -3.43 7.88
CA VAL A 100 -6.24 -3.84 7.17
C VAL A 100 -5.37 -4.69 8.09
N ALA A 101 -5.10 -5.92 7.67
CA ALA A 101 -4.22 -6.80 8.43
C ALA A 101 -2.80 -6.17 8.57
N PRO A 102 -2.23 -6.07 9.78
CA PRO A 102 -0.89 -5.49 9.98
C PRO A 102 0.17 -6.14 9.08
N ARG A 103 0.09 -7.47 8.91
CA ARG A 103 0.99 -8.25 8.04
C ARG A 103 0.98 -7.80 6.57
N LEU A 104 -0.15 -7.29 6.08
CA LEU A 104 -0.25 -6.76 4.71
C LEU A 104 0.53 -5.44 4.58
N ILE A 105 0.45 -4.58 5.59
CA ILE A 105 1.20 -3.32 5.65
C ILE A 105 2.70 -3.61 5.76
N GLU A 106 3.11 -4.58 6.58
CA GLU A 106 4.51 -5.01 6.65
C GLU A 106 5.04 -5.50 5.30
N SER A 107 4.24 -6.31 4.59
CA SER A 107 4.60 -6.87 3.29
C SER A 107 4.75 -5.77 2.24
N TYR A 108 3.85 -4.78 2.26
CA TYR A 108 3.96 -3.56 1.45
C TYR A 108 5.24 -2.79 1.78
N ALA A 109 5.46 -2.48 3.06
CA ALA A 109 6.59 -1.71 3.54
C ALA A 109 7.94 -2.35 3.17
N GLN A 110 8.06 -3.67 3.37
CA GLN A 110 9.27 -4.41 3.02
C GLN A 110 9.50 -4.42 1.51
N ALA A 111 8.48 -4.75 0.70
CA ALA A 111 8.61 -4.76 -0.76
C ALA A 111 8.98 -3.37 -1.28
N PHE A 112 8.39 -2.33 -0.71
CA PHE A 112 8.66 -0.94 -1.05
C PHE A 112 10.11 -0.54 -0.74
N ALA A 113 10.60 -0.82 0.46
CA ALA A 113 11.98 -0.55 0.84
C ALA A 113 12.98 -1.31 -0.07
N ARG A 114 12.70 -2.58 -0.40
CA ARG A 114 13.55 -3.36 -1.32
C ARG A 114 13.55 -2.81 -2.75
N TYR A 115 12.41 -2.29 -3.22
CA TYR A 115 12.33 -1.59 -4.50
C TYR A 115 13.24 -0.35 -4.51
N VAL A 116 13.15 0.52 -3.50
CA VAL A 116 14.00 1.71 -3.35
C VAL A 116 15.48 1.34 -3.35
N GLN A 117 15.86 0.26 -2.65
CA GLN A 117 17.25 -0.22 -2.64
C GLN A 117 17.74 -0.67 -4.01
N CYS A 118 16.89 -1.33 -4.79
CA CYS A 118 17.24 -1.72 -6.15
C CYS A 118 17.43 -0.49 -7.04
N GLU A 119 16.58 0.54 -6.93
CA GLU A 119 16.71 1.80 -7.68
C GLU A 119 17.99 2.57 -7.32
N GLN A 120 18.34 2.62 -6.03
CA GLN A 120 19.61 3.19 -5.58
C GLN A 120 20.81 2.41 -6.12
N ALA A 121 20.73 1.07 -6.12
CA ALA A 121 21.77 0.22 -6.68
C ALA A 121 21.90 0.39 -8.20
N ILE A 122 20.79 0.50 -8.94
CA ILE A 122 20.78 0.81 -10.37
C ILE A 122 21.47 2.15 -10.64
N SER A 123 21.18 3.17 -9.82
CA SER A 123 21.81 4.49 -9.94
C SER A 123 23.32 4.42 -9.70
N LYS A 124 23.77 3.59 -8.76
CA LYS A 124 25.19 3.44 -8.40
C LYS A 124 25.98 2.56 -9.38
N PHE A 125 25.40 1.46 -9.84
CA PHE A 125 26.10 0.45 -10.63
C PHE A 125 25.77 0.50 -12.13
N GLY A 126 24.75 1.27 -12.51
CA GLY A 126 24.28 1.40 -13.88
C GLY A 126 23.34 0.27 -14.31
N LEU A 127 22.80 0.41 -15.52
CA LEU A 127 21.84 -0.52 -16.13
C LEU A 127 22.50 -1.76 -16.75
N LEU A 128 23.81 -1.67 -17.03
CA LEU A 128 24.59 -2.73 -17.67
C LEU A 128 25.68 -3.21 -16.73
N GLY A 129 25.78 -4.53 -16.58
CA GLY A 129 26.86 -5.23 -15.89
C GLY A 129 27.72 -6.04 -16.87
N LYS A 130 28.68 -6.79 -16.33
CA LYS A 130 29.48 -7.77 -17.08
C LYS A 130 29.25 -9.16 -16.52
N HIS A 131 29.14 -10.14 -17.40
CA HIS A 131 29.04 -11.54 -17.01
C HIS A 131 30.35 -11.97 -16.32
N PRO A 132 30.29 -12.60 -15.12
CA PRO A 132 31.48 -12.86 -14.30
C PRO A 132 32.51 -13.79 -14.96
N THR A 133 32.08 -14.67 -15.87
CA THR A 133 32.99 -15.62 -16.52
C THR A 133 33.33 -15.29 -17.98
N THR A 134 32.48 -14.54 -18.70
CA THR A 134 32.68 -14.27 -20.14
C THR A 134 33.02 -12.81 -20.43
N GLY A 135 32.84 -11.90 -19.47
CA GLY A 135 33.07 -10.47 -19.64
C GLY A 135 32.07 -9.76 -20.57
N ALA A 136 31.14 -10.50 -21.19
CA ALA A 136 30.10 -9.95 -22.05
C ALA A 136 29.16 -9.02 -21.28
N ALA A 137 28.64 -8.00 -21.96
CA ALA A 137 27.66 -7.09 -21.37
C ALA A 137 26.36 -7.82 -21.06
N ILE A 138 25.84 -7.64 -19.85
CA ILE A 138 24.57 -8.20 -19.39
C ILE A 138 23.72 -7.11 -18.76
N ALA A 139 22.40 -7.33 -18.66
CA ALA A 139 21.54 -6.46 -17.88
C ALA A 139 21.93 -6.54 -16.40
N SER A 140 21.86 -5.39 -15.72
CA SER A 140 22.08 -5.33 -14.27
C SER A 140 21.05 -6.20 -13.54
N PRO A 141 21.48 -7.10 -12.62
CA PRO A 141 20.56 -7.95 -11.87
C PRO A 141 19.58 -7.13 -11.00
N PHE A 142 19.98 -5.91 -10.62
CA PHE A 142 19.14 -4.98 -9.85
C PHE A 142 17.92 -4.50 -10.63
N VAL A 143 17.96 -4.48 -11.97
CA VAL A 143 16.81 -4.07 -12.81
C VAL A 143 15.68 -5.10 -12.69
N ALA A 144 16.00 -6.39 -12.81
CA ALA A 144 15.00 -7.44 -12.69
C ALA A 144 14.42 -7.53 -11.26
N MET A 145 15.26 -7.36 -10.24
CA MET A 145 14.83 -7.31 -8.85
C MET A 145 13.94 -6.10 -8.57
N SER A 146 14.30 -4.91 -9.07
CA SER A 146 13.48 -3.70 -8.96
C SER A 146 12.08 -3.92 -9.52
N GLN A 147 11.97 -4.43 -10.76
CA GLN A 147 10.68 -4.71 -11.39
C GLN A 147 9.83 -5.69 -10.56
N SER A 148 10.46 -6.71 -9.98
CA SER A 148 9.77 -7.67 -9.12
C SER A 148 9.23 -7.03 -7.84
N PHE A 149 10.07 -6.32 -7.08
CA PHE A 149 9.65 -5.68 -5.83
C PHE A 149 8.67 -4.53 -6.06
N GLY A 150 8.87 -3.73 -7.10
CA GLY A 150 7.94 -2.67 -7.49
C GLY A 150 6.56 -3.24 -7.84
N LYS A 151 6.50 -4.37 -8.56
CA LYS A 151 5.22 -5.06 -8.82
C LYS A 151 4.58 -5.58 -7.53
N GLN A 152 5.34 -6.19 -6.62
CA GLN A 152 4.82 -6.68 -5.35
C GLN A 152 4.26 -5.54 -4.49
N ALA A 153 5.00 -4.43 -4.36
CA ALA A 153 4.56 -3.24 -3.64
C ALA A 153 3.25 -2.69 -4.22
N ASN A 154 3.12 -2.62 -5.55
CA ASN A 154 1.87 -2.20 -6.21
C ASN A 154 0.71 -3.14 -5.90
N VAL A 155 0.93 -4.46 -5.90
CA VAL A 155 -0.12 -5.43 -5.58
C VAL A 155 -0.62 -5.25 -4.15
N TYR A 156 0.29 -5.16 -3.18
CA TYR A 156 -0.09 -4.94 -1.78
C TYR A 156 -0.78 -3.58 -1.59
N TRP A 157 -0.28 -2.54 -2.26
CA TRP A 157 -0.89 -1.22 -2.22
C TRP A 157 -2.31 -1.24 -2.78
N TYR A 158 -2.55 -1.93 -3.91
CA TYR A 158 -3.91 -2.07 -4.44
C TYR A 158 -4.82 -2.84 -3.49
N GLU A 159 -4.34 -3.87 -2.82
CA GLU A 159 -5.12 -4.59 -1.82
C GLU A 159 -5.53 -3.68 -0.66
N ILE A 160 -4.57 -2.95 -0.08
CA ILE A 160 -4.83 -1.94 0.96
C ILE A 160 -5.81 -0.88 0.47
N TYR A 161 -5.62 -0.37 -0.74
CA TYR A 161 -6.45 0.68 -1.32
C TYR A 161 -7.86 0.22 -1.68
N GLU A 162 -8.05 -1.03 -2.10
CA GLU A 162 -9.40 -1.59 -2.30
C GLU A 162 -10.17 -1.67 -0.99
N ILE A 163 -9.52 -2.05 0.12
CA ILE A 163 -10.14 -2.04 1.45
C ILE A 163 -10.61 -0.62 1.77
N VAL A 164 -9.72 0.37 1.67
CA VAL A 164 -10.06 1.77 1.92
C VAL A 164 -11.18 2.27 1.02
N ARG A 165 -11.19 1.93 -0.27
CA ARG A 165 -12.30 2.34 -1.16
C ARG A 165 -13.64 1.67 -0.82
N ALA A 166 -13.60 0.46 -0.26
CA ALA A 166 -14.80 -0.26 0.14
C ALA A 166 -15.33 0.21 1.51
N THR A 167 -14.48 0.78 2.37
CA THR A 167 -14.84 1.11 3.76
C THR A 167 -14.88 2.61 4.04
N CYS A 168 -14.01 3.42 3.45
CA CYS A 168 -13.91 4.84 3.78
C CYS A 168 -15.14 5.62 3.32
N THR A 169 -15.75 6.38 4.24
CA THR A 169 -16.91 7.24 3.98
C THR A 169 -16.53 8.69 3.71
N SER A 170 -15.34 9.11 4.13
CA SER A 170 -14.80 10.44 3.84
C SER A 170 -14.20 10.52 2.43
N ASP A 171 -14.20 11.72 1.88
CA ASP A 171 -13.62 11.97 0.56
C ASP A 171 -12.11 11.79 0.54
N TYR A 172 -11.64 11.19 -0.54
CA TYR A 172 -10.23 11.06 -0.84
C TYR A 172 -9.65 12.43 -1.19
N SER A 173 -9.09 13.14 -0.21
CA SER A 173 -8.27 14.34 -0.42
C SER A 173 -6.92 14.21 0.30
N GLY A 174 -5.81 14.42 -0.42
CA GLY A 174 -4.45 14.34 0.11
C GLY A 174 -3.53 13.35 -0.64
N SER A 175 -2.23 13.38 -0.31
CA SER A 175 -1.25 12.39 -0.80
C SER A 175 -1.49 11.04 -0.13
N ALA A 176 -1.25 9.96 -0.87
CA ALA A 176 -1.23 8.62 -0.31
C ALA A 176 0.19 8.04 -0.28
N PRO A 177 0.50 7.12 0.65
CA PRO A 177 1.80 6.46 0.72
C PRO A 177 2.28 5.81 -0.60
N GLY A 178 1.35 5.45 -1.50
CA GLY A 178 1.66 4.95 -2.84
C GLY A 178 1.94 6.02 -3.90
N ASP A 179 1.63 7.29 -3.62
CA ASP A 179 1.90 8.43 -4.51
C ASP A 179 3.30 9.03 -4.24
N ASP A 180 3.76 9.00 -2.99
CA ASP A 180 5.06 9.54 -2.55
C ASP A 180 6.27 8.66 -2.95
N VAL A 181 6.03 7.58 -3.69
CA VAL A 181 7.07 6.65 -4.16
C VAL A 181 8.15 7.37 -4.95
N MET A 182 7.71 8.24 -5.87
CA MET A 182 8.62 9.03 -6.69
C MET A 182 9.32 10.10 -5.87
N GLU A 183 8.64 10.70 -4.89
CA GLU A 183 9.22 11.73 -4.04
C GLU A 183 10.32 11.17 -3.13
N ARG A 184 10.13 9.98 -2.56
CA ARG A 184 11.18 9.31 -1.76
C ARG A 184 12.41 8.92 -2.57
N LEU A 185 12.22 8.53 -3.84
CA LEU A 185 13.35 8.29 -4.76
C LEU A 185 14.11 9.60 -5.07
N LEU A 186 13.41 10.73 -5.15
CA LEU A 186 14.01 12.04 -5.37
C LEU A 186 14.73 12.58 -4.13
N GLN A 187 14.17 12.40 -2.92
CA GLN A 187 14.82 12.77 -1.67
C GLN A 187 16.06 11.92 -1.38
N ALA A 188 16.08 10.65 -1.77
CA ALA A 188 17.27 9.81 -1.65
C ALA A 188 18.45 10.26 -2.56
N ARG A 189 18.20 11.19 -3.50
CA ARG A 189 19.19 11.75 -4.42
C ARG A 189 19.80 13.07 -3.93
N SER A 190 19.10 13.81 -3.06
CA SER A 190 19.57 15.06 -2.46
C SER A 190 20.41 14.81 -1.21
#